data_AF-A0A931XTB3-F1
#
_entry.id   AF-A0A931XTB3-F1
#
_cell.length_a   1.000
_cell.length_b   1.000
_cell.length_c   1.000
_cell.angle_alpha   90.00
_cell.angle_beta   90.00
_cell.angle_gamma   90.00
#
_symmetry.space_group_name_H-M   'P 1'
#
loop_
_entity.id
_entity.type
_entity.pdbx_description
1 polymer ?
#
loop_
_entity_poly.entity_id
_entity_poly.type
_entity_poly.pdbx_seq_one_letter_code
_entity_poly.pdbx_strand_id
1 'polypeptide(L)'
;MRELAKEMAICLGNASGGTVVFGVRERVLGCDKAIVGIDFAPDLEALNSTLYDSIDPKLPVQFEWLMYGPRRLLLMHVYPSMPPYTTTSRWAWTECSLASEAIIKQTVMQRSLFASLFASV
;
A
#
# COMPACT_ATOMS: atom_id res chain seq x y z
N MET A 1 -5.63 -5.45 -8.26
CA MET A 1 -5.28 -4.27 -7.44
C MET A 1 -6.21 -4.12 -6.25
N ARG A 2 -7.54 -4.09 -6.41
CA ARG A 2 -8.50 -3.91 -5.30
C ARG A 2 -8.29 -4.86 -4.12
N GLU A 3 -8.27 -6.16 -4.37
CA GLU A 3 -8.07 -7.16 -3.31
C GLU A 3 -6.71 -7.02 -2.60
N LEU A 4 -5.63 -6.84 -3.36
CA LEU A 4 -4.30 -6.58 -2.81
C LEU A 4 -4.26 -5.32 -1.93
N ALA A 5 -4.89 -4.22 -2.37
CA ALA A 5 -4.95 -2.98 -1.58
C ALA A 5 -5.69 -3.20 -0.25
N LYS A 6 -6.75 -4.02 -0.25
CA LYS A 6 -7.52 -4.36 0.95
C LYS A 6 -6.70 -5.18 1.94
N GLU A 7 -6.06 -6.24 1.47
CA GLU A 7 -5.18 -7.07 2.31
C GLU A 7 -4.07 -6.24 2.94
N MET A 8 -3.41 -5.40 2.13
CA MET A 8 -2.36 -4.52 2.63
C MET A 8 -2.90 -3.46 3.59
N ALA A 9 -4.06 -2.86 3.34
CA ALA A 9 -4.68 -1.90 4.24
C ALA A 9 -4.98 -2.52 5.61
N ILE A 10 -5.60 -3.70 5.64
CA ILE A 10 -5.87 -4.44 6.89
C ILE A 10 -4.56 -4.76 7.62
N CYS A 11 -3.55 -5.26 6.89
CA CYS A 11 -2.25 -5.59 7.48
C CYS A 11 -1.56 -4.39 8.11
N LEU A 12 -1.48 -3.27 7.39
CA LEU A 12 -0.89 -2.03 7.90
C LEU A 12 -1.73 -1.46 9.05
N GLY A 13 -3.06 -1.52 8.94
CA GLY A 13 -4.00 -1.06 9.97
C GLY A 13 -3.88 -1.84 11.27
N ASN A 14 -3.61 -3.14 11.19
CA ASN A 14 -3.38 -4.01 12.35
C ASN A 14 -1.97 -3.89 12.92
N ALA A 15 -1.03 -3.35 12.14
CA ALA A 15 0.31 -3.00 12.59
C ALA A 15 0.34 -1.54 13.08
N SER A 16 1.38 -0.78 12.73
CA SER A 16 1.55 0.63 13.10
C SER A 16 1.18 1.61 11.96
N GLY A 17 0.45 1.14 10.94
CA GLY A 17 0.17 1.91 9.74
C GLY A 17 1.33 1.93 8.76
N GLY A 18 1.31 2.88 7.83
CA GLY A 18 2.41 3.10 6.88
C GLY A 18 1.93 3.49 5.50
N THR A 19 2.83 3.33 4.52
CA THR A 19 2.55 3.65 3.11
C THR A 19 2.93 2.47 2.24
N VAL A 20 2.03 2.07 1.35
CA VAL A 20 2.30 1.11 0.28
C VAL A 20 2.52 1.88 -1.01
N VAL A 21 3.58 1.54 -1.75
CA VAL A 21 3.89 2.13 -3.05
C VAL A 21 3.69 1.09 -4.14
N PHE A 22 2.66 1.27 -4.95
CA PHE A 22 2.40 0.44 -6.12
C PHE A 22 3.18 0.96 -7.33
N GLY A 23 3.60 0.05 -8.21
CA GLY A 23 4.44 0.38 -9.37
C GLY A 23 5.95 0.24 -9.13
N VAL A 24 6.33 -0.50 -8.08
CA VAL A 24 7.73 -0.80 -7.74
C VAL A 24 7.95 -2.31 -7.75
N ARG A 25 9.06 -2.75 -8.34
CA ARG A 25 9.51 -4.15 -8.36
C ARG A 25 10.31 -4.45 -7.08
N GLU A 26 9.96 -5.56 -6.45
CA GLU A 26 10.65 -6.06 -5.27
C GLU A 26 12.02 -6.67 -5.62
N ARG A 27 12.95 -6.67 -4.64
CA ARG A 27 14.27 -7.32 -4.71
C ARG A 27 15.15 -6.86 -5.90
N VAL A 28 14.97 -5.63 -6.36
CA VAL A 28 15.80 -5.00 -7.39
C VAL A 28 16.68 -3.92 -6.79
N LEU A 29 17.97 -3.95 -7.15
CA LEU A 29 18.92 -2.89 -6.80
C LEU A 29 18.84 -1.75 -7.83
N GLY A 30 18.61 -0.53 -7.34
CA GLY A 30 18.60 0.72 -8.12
C GLY A 30 17.19 1.24 -8.47
N CYS A 31 16.96 2.54 -8.24
CA CYS A 31 15.66 3.19 -8.42
C CYS A 31 15.10 3.02 -9.84
N ASP A 32 15.92 3.24 -10.86
CA ASP A 32 15.45 3.25 -12.26
C ASP A 32 15.00 1.86 -12.77
N LYS A 33 15.55 0.80 -12.15
CA LYS A 33 15.19 -0.59 -12.43
C LYS A 33 14.01 -1.07 -11.57
N ALA A 34 13.90 -0.55 -10.34
CA ALA A 34 12.84 -0.91 -9.41
C ALA A 34 11.52 -0.21 -9.76
N ILE A 35 11.54 1.06 -10.16
CA ILE A 35 10.34 1.84 -10.46
C ILE A 35 9.84 1.46 -11.85
N VAL A 36 8.82 0.61 -11.94
CA VAL A 36 8.20 0.20 -13.21
C VAL A 36 7.04 1.12 -13.60
N GLY A 37 6.41 1.75 -12.61
CA GLY A 37 5.21 2.56 -12.81
C GLY A 37 3.93 1.73 -12.90
N ILE A 38 2.80 2.42 -13.03
CA ILE A 38 1.48 1.85 -13.22
C ILE A 38 0.91 2.39 -14.52
N ASP A 39 0.66 1.52 -15.50
CA ASP A 39 0.20 1.94 -16.82
C ASP A 39 -1.31 2.22 -16.87
N PHE A 40 -2.07 1.80 -15.86
CA PHE A 40 -3.50 2.07 -15.73
C PHE A 40 -3.82 3.09 -14.63
N ALA A 41 -4.90 3.83 -14.79
CA ALA A 41 -5.40 4.79 -13.82
C ALA A 41 -6.67 4.24 -13.17
N PRO A 42 -6.60 3.53 -12.03
CA PRO A 42 -7.80 3.18 -11.29
C PRO A 42 -8.49 4.46 -10.81
N ASP A 43 -9.82 4.42 -10.79
CA ASP A 43 -10.63 5.38 -10.06
C ASP A 43 -10.33 5.23 -8.55
N LEU A 44 -9.63 6.23 -7.99
CA LEU A 44 -9.18 6.22 -6.60
C LEU A 44 -10.35 6.40 -5.63
N GLU A 45 -11.39 7.13 -6.02
CA GLU A 45 -12.57 7.36 -5.18
C GLU A 45 -13.37 6.06 -5.05
N ALA A 46 -13.61 5.39 -6.17
CA ALA A 46 -14.25 4.08 -6.17
C ALA A 46 -13.44 3.02 -5.41
N LEU A 47 -12.10 3.05 -5.54
CA LEU A 47 -11.21 2.17 -4.78
C LEU A 47 -11.31 2.43 -3.27
N ASN A 48 -11.27 3.69 -2.86
CA ASN A 48 -11.39 4.08 -1.46
C ASN A 48 -12.75 3.70 -0.87
N SER A 49 -13.85 4.00 -1.58
CA SER A 49 -15.21 3.60 -1.15
C SER A 49 -15.31 2.09 -0.99
N THR A 50 -14.79 1.31 -1.94
CA THR A 50 -14.81 -0.16 -1.87
C THR A 50 -14.06 -0.68 -0.65
N LEU A 51 -12.90 -0.10 -0.34
CA LEU A 51 -12.10 -0.46 0.84
C LEU A 51 -12.83 -0.09 2.13
N TYR A 52 -13.33 1.14 2.20
CA TYR A 52 -14.09 1.63 3.35
C TYR A 52 -15.30 0.75 3.65
N ASP A 53 -16.03 0.28 2.64
CA ASP A 53 -17.23 -0.55 2.82
C ASP A 53 -16.90 -2.00 3.21
N SER A 54 -15.72 -2.50 2.85
CA SER A 54 -15.34 -3.91 3.04
C SER A 54 -14.52 -4.19 4.31
N ILE A 55 -14.03 -3.17 5.01
CA ILE A 55 -13.21 -3.29 6.22
C ILE A 55 -14.02 -2.87 7.45
N ASP A 56 -13.90 -3.66 8.53
CA ASP A 56 -14.54 -3.40 9.83
C ASP A 56 -13.54 -3.58 11.00
N PRO A 57 -13.40 -2.61 11.92
CA PRO A 57 -14.00 -1.27 11.89
C PRO A 57 -13.52 -0.44 10.69
N LYS A 58 -14.18 0.69 10.41
CA LYS A 58 -13.82 1.54 9.27
C LYS A 58 -12.37 2.02 9.37
N LEU A 59 -11.57 1.70 8.34
CA LEU A 59 -10.17 2.06 8.24
C LEU A 59 -10.00 3.22 7.24
N PRO A 60 -9.55 4.41 7.69
CA PRO A 60 -9.24 5.50 6.76
C PRO A 60 -7.99 5.18 5.94
N VAL A 61 -8.14 5.22 4.62
CA VAL A 61 -7.06 5.02 3.66
C VAL A 61 -7.01 6.23 2.72
N GLN A 62 -5.81 6.75 2.46
CA GLN A 62 -5.60 7.86 1.54
C GLN A 62 -4.78 7.39 0.34
N PHE A 63 -5.22 7.75 -0.87
CA PHE A 63 -4.51 7.46 -2.10
C PHE A 63 -3.91 8.73 -2.70
N GLU A 64 -2.69 8.61 -3.22
CA GLU A 64 -1.98 9.71 -3.87
C GLU A 64 -1.22 9.20 -5.11
N TRP A 65 -1.21 9.99 -6.17
CA TRP A 65 -0.36 9.76 -7.33
C TRP A 65 0.98 10.46 -7.17
N LEU A 66 2.07 9.72 -7.30
CA LEU A 66 3.42 10.27 -7.32
C LEU A 66 4.04 10.06 -8.71
N MET A 67 4.60 11.13 -9.29
CA MET A 67 5.35 11.05 -10.55
C MET A 67 6.83 10.82 -10.28
N TYR A 68 7.43 9.87 -11.00
CA TYR A 68 8.87 9.65 -11.06
C TYR A 68 9.32 9.61 -12.52
N GLY A 69 9.85 10.75 -12.99
CA GLY A 69 10.09 10.96 -14.42
C GLY A 69 8.80 10.75 -15.24
N PRO A 70 8.79 9.90 -16.27
CA PRO A 70 7.59 9.62 -17.06
C PRO A 70 6.65 8.57 -16.43
N ARG A 71 7.04 7.97 -15.30
CA ARG A 71 6.29 6.88 -14.66
C ARG A 71 5.45 7.43 -13.51
N ARG A 72 4.25 6.87 -13.33
CA ARG A 72 3.39 7.17 -12.18
C ARG A 72 3.37 6.01 -11.19
N LEU A 73 3.40 6.35 -9.91
CA LEU A 73 3.28 5.44 -8.77
C LEU A 73 2.01 5.78 -8.02
N LEU A 74 1.37 4.77 -7.43
CA LEU A 74 0.23 4.96 -6.55
C LEU A 74 0.69 4.72 -5.11
N LEU A 75 0.55 5.72 -4.27
CA LEU A 75 0.79 5.64 -2.85
C LEU A 75 -0.54 5.39 -2.15
N MET A 76 -0.52 4.49 -1.18
CA MET A 76 -1.65 4.20 -0.29
C MET A 76 -1.18 4.36 1.14
N HIS A 77 -1.64 5.42 1.80
CA HIS A 77 -1.36 5.71 3.19
C HIS A 77 -2.44 5.11 4.08
N VAL A 78 -2.01 4.40 5.11
CA VAL A 78 -2.88 3.73 6.08
C VAL A 78 -2.58 4.29 7.45
N TYR A 79 -3.60 4.91 8.05
CA TYR A 79 -3.52 5.53 9.37
C TYR A 79 -4.40 4.74 10.35
N PRO A 80 -3.84 3.80 11.11
CA PRO A 80 -4.62 3.01 12.06
C PRO A 80 -5.14 3.89 13.19
N SER A 81 -6.37 3.61 13.62
CA SER A 81 -7.03 4.27 14.75
C SER A 81 -7.41 3.28 15.85
N MET A 82 -8.10 2.19 15.49
CA MET A 82 -8.66 1.22 16.44
C MET A 82 -8.58 -0.21 15.88
N PRO A 83 -7.41 -0.87 15.93
CA PRO A 83 -7.29 -2.29 15.59
C PRO A 83 -8.04 -3.18 16.61
N PRO A 84 -8.44 -4.42 16.24
CA PRO A 84 -8.14 -5.10 14.99
C PRO A 84 -9.15 -4.81 13.87
N TYR A 85 -8.62 -4.57 12.67
CA TYR A 85 -9.30 -4.49 11.39
C TYR A 85 -9.47 -5.88 10.78
N THR A 86 -10.67 -6.14 10.26
CA THR A 86 -11.05 -7.38 9.58
C THR A 86 -11.82 -7.07 8.31
N THR A 87 -12.06 -8.07 7.47
CA THR A 87 -12.92 -7.94 6.29
C THR A 87 -14.35 -8.40 6.64
N THR A 88 -15.36 -7.77 6.03
CA THR A 88 -16.78 -8.15 6.21
C THR A 88 -17.06 -9.61 5.80
N SER A 89 -16.17 -10.22 5.00
CA SER A 89 -16.19 -11.65 4.75
C SER A 89 -15.58 -12.41 5.94
N ARG A 90 -16.40 -13.29 6.55
CA ARG A 90 -16.22 -13.92 7.88
C ARG A 90 -15.13 -15.00 7.98
N TRP A 91 -13.98 -14.80 7.33
CA TRP A 91 -12.85 -15.72 7.40
C TRP A 91 -11.68 -14.98 8.06
N ALA A 92 -11.41 -15.39 9.29
CA ALA A 92 -10.28 -14.91 10.06
C ALA A 92 -9.00 -15.38 9.35
N TRP A 93 -8.27 -14.43 8.75
CA TRP A 93 -6.93 -14.71 8.27
C TRP A 93 -5.98 -14.79 9.47
N THR A 94 -5.87 -15.99 10.04
CA THR A 94 -4.87 -16.32 11.05
C THR A 94 -3.46 -16.44 10.48
N GLU A 95 -3.23 -16.08 9.22
CA GLU A 95 -1.90 -16.09 8.65
C GLU A 95 -1.74 -14.95 7.64
N CYS A 96 -1.17 -13.85 8.14
CA CYS A 96 -0.29 -12.98 7.36
C CYS A 96 0.90 -13.80 6.81
N SER A 97 0.70 -14.92 6.10
CA SER A 97 1.80 -15.68 5.49
C SER A 97 2.18 -15.07 4.15
N LEU A 98 1.20 -14.67 3.32
CA LEU A 98 1.44 -13.83 2.14
C LEU A 98 1.80 -12.39 2.53
N ALA A 99 1.20 -11.90 3.61
CA ALA A 99 1.48 -10.57 4.10
C ALA A 99 2.80 -10.51 4.86
N SER A 100 3.33 -11.53 5.53
CA SER A 100 4.67 -11.42 6.14
C SER A 100 5.80 -11.31 5.11
N GLU A 101 5.68 -11.96 3.94
CA GLU A 101 6.59 -11.70 2.82
C GLU A 101 6.39 -10.30 2.22
N ALA A 102 5.15 -9.80 2.11
CA ALA A 102 4.86 -8.47 1.56
C ALA A 102 5.14 -7.32 2.56
N ILE A 103 4.83 -7.50 3.84
CA ILE A 103 4.96 -6.54 4.96
C ILE A 103 6.45 -6.36 5.29
N ILE A 104 7.27 -7.42 5.30
CA ILE A 104 8.71 -7.26 5.56
C ILE A 104 9.45 -6.68 4.35
N LYS A 105 8.90 -6.74 3.13
CA LYS A 105 9.59 -6.28 1.91
C LYS A 105 9.06 -4.97 1.32
N GLN A 106 7.80 -4.61 1.56
CA GLN A 106 7.24 -3.31 1.17
C GLN A 106 7.41 -2.23 2.27
N THR A 107 7.61 -2.62 3.53
CA THR A 107 7.92 -1.66 4.63
C THR A 107 9.36 -1.15 4.60
N VAL A 108 10.20 -1.58 3.66
CA VAL A 108 11.51 -0.96 3.44
C VAL A 108 11.71 -0.66 1.97
N MET A 109 10.82 0.16 1.41
CA MET A 109 11.36 1.25 0.59
C MET A 109 12.27 2.02 1.53
N GLN A 110 13.58 1.71 1.49
CA GLN A 110 14.53 2.15 2.49
C GLN A 110 14.27 3.62 2.81
N ARG A 111 14.39 3.98 4.07
CA ARG A 111 14.38 5.39 4.50
C ARG A 111 15.29 6.26 3.60
N SER A 112 16.33 5.67 2.99
CA SER A 112 17.16 6.25 1.93
C SER A 112 16.48 6.42 0.56
N LEU A 113 15.66 5.48 0.07
CA LEU A 113 14.94 5.62 -1.21
C LEU A 113 13.77 6.60 -1.08
N PHE A 114 13.03 6.56 0.04
CA PHE A 114 11.99 7.55 0.34
C PHE A 114 12.63 8.94 0.52
N ALA A 115 13.74 9.04 1.27
CA ALA A 115 14.50 10.30 1.34
C ALA A 115 15.02 10.74 -0.04
N SER A 116 15.53 9.85 -0.89
CA SER A 116 16.03 10.23 -2.22
C SER A 116 14.93 10.67 -3.19
N LEU A 117 13.73 10.08 -3.10
CA LEU A 117 12.55 10.49 -3.88
C LEU A 117 12.01 11.85 -3.46
N PHE A 118 12.04 12.16 -2.15
CA PHE A 118 11.54 13.43 -1.61
C PHE A 118 12.64 14.49 -1.40
N ALA A 119 13.93 14.15 -1.50
CA ALA A 119 15.04 15.11 -1.45
C ALA A 119 15.43 15.66 -2.83
N SER A 120 14.82 15.15 -3.90
CA SER A 120 15.04 15.63 -5.28
C SER A 120 13.87 16.49 -5.80
N VAL A 121 12.97 16.93 -4.91
CA VAL A 121 11.92 17.93 -5.16
C VAL A 121 12.23 19.20 -4.40
#